data_AF-A0A264W9A8-F1
#
_entry.id   AF-A0A264W9A8-F1
#
_cell.length_a   1.000
_cell.length_b   1.000
_cell.length_c   1.000
_cell.angle_alpha   90.00
_cell.angle_beta   90.00
_cell.angle_gamma   90.00
#
_symmetry.space_group_name_H-M   'P 1'
#
loop_
_entity.id
_entity.type
_entity.pdbx_description
1 polymer ?
#
loop_
_entity_poly.entity_id
_entity_poly.type
_entity_poly.pdbx_seq_one_letter_code
_entity_poly.pdbx_strand_id
1 'polypeptide(L)' 'GGKMEDIIFAGSDSRKKLNLAEVTLTLDNDDRFLPIDFHEVSVTRRVYRSGESEFLINNQPCRLKDIIDLFMDSGLGK' A
#
# COMPACT_ATOMS: atom_id res chain seq x y z
N GLY A 1 -18.45 9.06 5.87
CA GLY A 1 -17.17 8.79 5.19
C GLY A 1 -16.43 7.77 6.03
N GLY A 2 -16.04 6.67 5.43
CA GLY A 2 -15.46 5.54 6.17
C GLY A 2 -15.27 4.29 5.32
N LYS A 3 -15.63 4.35 4.04
CA LYS A 3 -15.38 3.27 3.09
C LYS A 3 -14.06 3.52 2.38
N MET A 4 -13.37 2.44 2.02
CA MET A 4 -12.07 2.55 1.34
C MET A 4 -12.21 3.24 -0.03
N GLU A 5 -13.38 3.14 -0.69
CA GLU A 5 -13.66 3.83 -1.96
C GLU A 5 -13.65 5.37 -1.85
N ASP A 6 -13.86 5.92 -0.64
CA ASP A 6 -13.89 7.37 -0.40
C ASP A 6 -12.49 8.00 -0.60
N ILE A 7 -11.42 7.19 -0.55
CA ILE A 7 -10.03 7.62 -0.75
C ILE A 7 -9.72 7.86 -2.23
N ILE A 8 -10.52 7.28 -3.14
CA ILE A 8 -10.31 7.41 -4.58
C ILE A 8 -10.79 8.77 -5.05
N PHE A 9 -9.93 9.50 -5.77
CA PHE A 9 -10.23 10.83 -6.32
C PHE A 9 -11.63 10.90 -6.94
N ALA A 10 -12.48 11.71 -6.32
CA ALA A 10 -13.90 11.83 -6.65
C ALA A 10 -14.18 12.69 -7.90
N GLY A 11 -13.14 13.27 -8.50
CA GLY A 11 -13.26 14.23 -9.58
C GLY A 11 -13.26 15.68 -9.07
N SER A 12 -13.25 16.60 -10.01
CA SER A 12 -13.43 18.04 -9.82
C SER A 12 -14.10 18.61 -11.06
N ASP A 13 -14.45 19.91 -11.04
CA ASP A 13 -15.05 20.60 -12.18
C ASP A 13 -14.22 20.49 -13.47
N SER A 14 -12.91 20.29 -13.32
CA SER A 14 -11.95 20.21 -14.44
C SER A 14 -11.45 18.80 -14.73
N ARG A 15 -11.70 17.81 -13.86
CA ARG A 15 -11.16 16.45 -14.00
C ARG A 15 -12.16 15.38 -13.60
N LYS A 16 -12.30 14.36 -14.45
CA LYS A 16 -13.18 13.22 -14.19
C LYS A 16 -12.72 12.45 -12.95
N LYS A 17 -13.67 11.82 -12.26
CA LYS A 17 -13.39 10.86 -11.19
C LYS A 17 -12.54 9.70 -11.70
N LEU A 18 -11.68 9.16 -10.84
CA LEU A 18 -10.90 7.96 -11.11
C LEU A 18 -11.53 6.75 -10.43
N ASN A 19 -11.12 5.55 -10.86
CA ASN A 19 -11.62 4.28 -10.33
C ASN A 19 -10.59 3.52 -9.48
N LEU A 20 -9.36 4.05 -9.39
CA LEU A 20 -8.22 3.46 -8.69
C LEU A 20 -7.50 4.56 -7.91
N ALA A 21 -7.07 4.23 -6.70
CA ALA A 21 -6.03 4.96 -5.98
C ALA A 21 -4.89 3.99 -5.65
N GLU A 22 -3.65 4.44 -5.83
CA GLU A 22 -2.44 3.66 -5.57
C GLU A 22 -1.47 4.51 -4.75
N VAL A 23 -0.87 3.88 -3.74
CA VAL A 23 0.19 4.48 -2.93
C VAL A 23 1.32 3.46 -2.84
N THR A 24 2.54 3.91 -3.09
CA THR A 24 3.77 3.14 -2.87
C THR A 24 4.62 3.85 -1.84
N LEU A 25 5.00 3.14 -0.79
CA LEU A 25 6.00 3.56 0.18
C LEU A 25 7.30 2.81 -0.10
N THR A 26 8.38 3.54 -0.36
CA THR A 26 9.71 2.98 -0.56
C THR A 26 10.56 3.28 0.67
N LEU A 27 11.15 2.24 1.25
CA LEU A 27 11.98 2.31 2.44
C LEU A 27 13.40 1.81 2.10
N ASP A 28 14.39 2.53 2.61
CA ASP A 28 15.73 2.01 2.76
C ASP A 28 15.71 0.91 3.84
N ASN A 29 16.38 -0.20 3.57
CA ASN A 29 16.47 -1.36 4.45
C ASN A 29 17.93 -1.88 4.53
N ASP A 30 18.93 -0.99 4.38
CA ASP A 30 20.35 -1.36 4.47
C ASP A 30 20.73 -1.90 5.86
N ASP A 31 20.09 -1.40 6.92
CA ASP A 31 20.27 -1.84 8.30
C ASP A 31 19.50 -3.14 8.63
N ARG A 32 18.76 -3.69 7.66
CA ARG A 32 17.93 -4.90 7.78
C ARG A 32 16.89 -4.81 8.88
N PHE A 33 16.37 -3.61 9.11
CA PHE A 33 15.27 -3.36 10.04
C PHE A 33 13.99 -4.13 9.68
N LEU A 34 13.67 -4.24 8.39
CA LEU A 34 12.61 -5.11 7.90
C LEU A 34 13.17 -6.52 7.63
N PRO A 35 12.47 -7.59 8.08
CA PRO A 35 12.92 -8.98 7.97
C PRO A 35 12.77 -9.54 6.53
N ILE A 36 13.33 -8.85 5.54
CA ILE A 36 13.30 -9.23 4.13
C ILE A 36 14.67 -8.98 3.48
N ASP A 37 15.08 -9.86 2.58
CA ASP A 37 16.41 -9.77 1.94
C ASP A 37 16.43 -8.79 0.76
N PHE A 38 16.08 -7.53 1.01
CA PHE A 38 16.24 -6.42 0.08
C PHE A 38 16.83 -5.20 0.79
N HIS A 39 17.70 -4.48 0.08
CA HIS A 39 18.25 -3.19 0.52
C HIS A 39 17.25 -2.05 0.37
N GLU A 40 16.30 -2.17 -0.56
CA GLU A 40 15.19 -1.24 -0.74
C GLU A 40 13.89 -2.03 -0.81
N VAL A 41 12.91 -1.61 -0.01
CA VAL A 41 11.61 -2.28 0.09
C VAL A 41 10.52 -1.32 -0.33
N SER A 42 9.76 -1.68 -1.35
CA SER A 42 8.58 -0.92 -1.82
C SER A 42 7.31 -1.65 -1.45
N VAL A 43 6.46 -1.02 -0.64
CA VAL A 43 5.15 -1.53 -0.25
C VAL A 43 4.07 -0.72 -0.97
N THR A 44 3.25 -1.38 -1.78
CA THR A 44 2.20 -0.74 -2.56
C THR A 44 0.82 -1.22 -2.11
N ARG A 45 -0.11 -0.28 -1.97
CA ARG A 45 -1.53 -0.57 -1.79
C ARG A 45 -2.34 0.09 -2.89
N ARG A 46 -3.19 -0.70 -3.54
CA ARG A 46 -4.18 -0.25 -4.53
C ARG A 46 -5.58 -0.44 -4.00
N VAL A 47 -6.47 0.49 -4.29
CA VAL A 47 -7.89 0.41 -3.95
C VAL A 47 -8.71 0.74 -5.19
N TYR A 48 -9.65 -0.14 -5.50
CA TYR A 48 -10.57 0.00 -6.62
C TYR A 48 -11.96 0.41 -6.12
N ARG A 49 -12.72 1.13 -6.94
CA ARG A 49 -14.12 1.49 -6.61
C ARG A 49 -15.05 0.28 -6.48
N SER A 50 -14.65 -0.90 -6.95
CA SER A 50 -15.35 -2.17 -6.70
C SER A 50 -15.34 -2.59 -5.22
N GLY A 51 -14.50 -1.97 -4.40
CA GLY A 51 -14.22 -2.37 -3.02
C GLY A 51 -13.02 -3.32 -2.90
N GLU A 52 -12.46 -3.76 -4.03
CA GLU A 52 -11.27 -4.61 -4.08
C GLU A 52 -10.02 -3.81 -3.68
N SER A 53 -9.09 -4.49 -3.01
CA SER A 53 -7.77 -3.95 -2.68
C SER A 53 -6.69 -4.93 -3.12
N GLU A 54 -5.62 -4.40 -3.70
CA GLU A 54 -4.41 -5.17 -4.01
C GLU A 54 -3.24 -4.66 -3.18
N PHE A 55 -2.36 -5.57 -2.84
CA PHE A 55 -1.20 -5.32 -2.00
C PHE A 55 0.02 -5.90 -2.69
N LEU A 56 1.11 -5.15 -2.71
CA LEU A 56 2.36 -5.58 -3.31
C LEU A 56 3.53 -5.27 -2.39
N ILE A 57 4.50 -6.18 -2.34
CA ILE A 57 5.85 -5.93 -1.78
C ILE A 57 6.83 -6.14 -2.94
N ASN A 58 7.64 -5.13 -3.24
CA ASN A 58 8.56 -5.12 -4.38
C ASN A 58 7.89 -5.54 -5.70
N ASN A 59 6.70 -4.98 -5.95
CA ASN A 59 5.85 -5.26 -7.12
C ASN A 59 5.37 -6.72 -7.25
N GLN A 60 5.54 -7.55 -6.21
CA GLN A 60 4.97 -8.89 -6.13
C GLN A 60 3.66 -8.87 -5.34
N PRO A 61 2.56 -9.44 -5.87
CA PRO A 61 1.30 -9.53 -5.15
C PRO A 61 1.44 -10.28 -3.82
N CYS A 62 0.84 -9.74 -2.77
CA CYS A 62 0.79 -10.34 -1.45
C CYS A 62 -0.57 -10.10 -0.79
N ARG A 63 -0.75 -10.59 0.44
CA ARG A 63 -1.94 -10.31 1.26
C ARG A 63 -1.67 -9.10 2.15
N LEU A 64 -2.74 -8.45 2.60
CA LEU A 64 -2.64 -7.40 3.64
C LEU A 64 -1.92 -7.92 4.89
N LYS A 65 -2.18 -9.17 5.29
CA LYS A 65 -1.51 -9.79 6.44
C LYS A 65 0.01 -9.83 6.27
N ASP A 66 0.51 -10.10 5.07
CA ASP A 66 1.96 -10.19 4.82
C ASP A 66 2.63 -8.82 5.02
N ILE A 67 1.95 -7.72 4.64
CA ILE A 67 2.41 -6.35 4.94
C ILE A 67 2.37 -6.08 6.45
N ILE A 68 1.29 -6.47 7.14
CA ILE A 68 1.18 -6.26 8.60
C ILE A 68 2.28 -7.01 9.33
N ASP A 69 2.51 -8.28 8.99
CA ASP A 69 3.53 -9.12 9.61
C ASP A 69 4.93 -8.54 9.36
N LEU A 70 5.21 -8.02 8.15
CA LEU A 70 6.47 -7.33 7.82
C LEU A 70 6.77 -6.13 8.74
N PHE A 71 5.75 -5.34 9.07
CA PHE A 71 5.90 -4.17 9.93
C PHE A 71 5.71 -4.48 11.43
N MET A 72 5.16 -5.63 11.80
CA MET A 72 4.90 -6.00 13.19
C MET A 72 6.20 -6.13 13.98
N ASP A 73 7.17 -6.84 13.42
CA ASP A 73 8.48 -7.07 14.06
C ASP A 73 9.33 -5.79 14.09
N SER A 74 9.07 -4.88 13.15
CA SER A 74 9.73 -3.57 13.06
C SER A 74 9.23 -2.57 14.11
N GLY A 75 8.08 -2.83 14.77
CA GLY A 75 7.48 -1.91 15.73
C GLY A 75 6.72 -0.73 15.11
N LEU A 76 6.64 -0.65 13.77
CA LEU A 76 5.84 0.35 13.03
C LEU A 76 4.33 0.01 12.98
N GLY A 77 3.91 -1.14 13.53
CA GLY A 77 2.53 -1.62 13.51
C GLY A 77 1.59 -1.06 14.58
N LYS A 78 1.95 0.03 15.28
CA LYS A 78 1.10 0.68 16.31
C LYS A 78 0.70 2.10 15.92
#